data_AF-A0AAN6EWN5-F1
#
_entry.id   AF-A0AAN6EWN5-F1
#
_cell.length_a   1.000
_cell.length_b   1.000
_cell.length_c   1.000
_cell.angle_alpha   90.00
_cell.angle_beta   90.00
_cell.angle_gamma   90.00
#
_symmetry.space_group_name_H-M   'P 1'
#
loop_
_entity.id
_entity.type
_entity.pdbx_description
1 polymer ?
#
loop_
_entity_poly.entity_id
_entity_poly.type
_entity_poly.pdbx_seq_one_letter_code
_entity_poly.pdbx_strand_id
1 'polypeptide(L)'
;MSVIDLRHRHLSISSNKTIQTMSAETGTGAGVSARTISDYSHDHVILLLDTPDFENPPAWLSDNFQIIEGGVHAGGSSRNKLIVFSDGTYIELINWIAEPTEFFDWKGKPAGLIDFALTTPAPKSAQETIAEVDKRLTSPGTSGDSGLGIQFKQPIHGGRKRKDGKKVEWYVTKPSFDNSAPSVPRPLDQYFPTGRLDVPFFCHDVTDRLLRIPYKDSQESSSYSSLTTHPCGARGILSVDVVVPEEQFENYVKLYTAVSGALPQRISSTSSSGEDSSGVTASNRKNAAVFFPLSAPDQNAMKDVEGKVGIELRTPRDEADDAWIQSRGVGIRQVRLYAPSAAATTTSTSTTTPHQPGRGKPLASQGIGESLLLVQSV
;
A
#
# COMPACT_ATOMS: atom_id res chain seq x y z
N MET A 1 -35.78 -40.05 63.16
CA MET A 1 -36.21 -41.46 63.14
C MET A 1 -37.28 -41.61 62.07
N SER A 2 -37.04 -42.50 61.09
CA SER A 2 -38.06 -43.25 60.32
C SER A 2 -39.01 -42.48 59.36
N VAL A 3 -39.33 -42.89 58.13
CA VAL A 3 -38.95 -44.03 57.25
C VAL A 3 -39.13 -43.58 55.79
N ILE A 4 -38.34 -44.22 54.93
CA ILE A 4 -38.33 -44.35 53.47
C ILE A 4 -39.69 -44.77 52.86
N ASP A 5 -40.01 -44.35 51.63
CA ASP A 5 -40.63 -45.28 50.67
C ASP A 5 -40.23 -44.96 49.22
N LEU A 6 -39.85 -46.02 48.51
CA LEU A 6 -39.35 -46.07 47.15
C LEU A 6 -40.51 -46.17 46.15
N ARG A 7 -40.36 -45.52 44.98
CA ARG A 7 -41.00 -46.01 43.76
C ARG A 7 -40.01 -46.07 42.60
N HIS A 8 -39.69 -47.33 42.25
CA HIS A 8 -39.06 -47.73 41.01
C HIS A 8 -39.90 -47.34 39.79
N ARG A 9 -39.26 -46.81 38.73
CA ARG A 9 -39.63 -47.11 37.34
C ARG A 9 -38.37 -47.31 36.49
N HIS A 10 -38.46 -48.35 35.67
CA HIS A 10 -37.49 -48.83 34.69
C HIS A 10 -36.95 -47.73 33.76
N LEU A 11 -35.63 -47.72 33.57
CA LEU A 11 -34.98 -47.13 32.41
C LEU A 11 -34.53 -48.27 31.48
N SER A 12 -35.02 -48.22 30.25
CA SER A 12 -34.61 -49.05 29.11
C SER A 12 -33.21 -48.64 28.67
N ILE A 13 -32.36 -49.65 28.45
CA ILE A 13 -31.02 -49.52 27.87
C ILE A 13 -31.17 -49.37 26.36
N SER A 14 -30.69 -48.26 25.80
CA SER A 14 -30.30 -48.19 24.39
C SER A 14 -28.95 -47.50 24.30
N SER A 15 -27.96 -48.28 23.87
CA SER A 15 -26.59 -47.86 23.62
C SER A 15 -26.52 -46.94 22.41
N ASN A 16 -25.88 -45.77 22.54
CA ASN A 16 -25.13 -45.17 21.45
C ASN A 16 -24.01 -44.29 22.00
N LYS A 17 -22.78 -44.80 21.85
CA LYS A 17 -21.54 -44.04 22.04
C LYS A 17 -21.51 -42.91 21.01
N THR A 18 -21.63 -41.67 21.47
CA THR A 18 -21.12 -40.51 20.73
C THR A 18 -19.98 -39.93 21.54
N ILE A 19 -18.82 -39.83 20.92
CA ILE A 19 -17.59 -39.29 21.48
C ILE A 19 -17.84 -37.82 21.81
N GLN A 20 -17.87 -37.51 23.10
CA GLN A 20 -17.91 -36.15 23.62
C GLN A 20 -16.45 -35.71 23.77
N THR A 21 -15.90 -35.04 22.76
CA THR A 21 -14.63 -34.31 22.93
C THR A 21 -14.92 -33.06 23.76
N MET A 22 -14.37 -33.03 24.96
CA MET A 22 -14.38 -31.90 25.86
C MET A 22 -13.72 -30.70 25.17
N SER A 23 -14.51 -29.66 24.91
CA SER A 23 -14.00 -28.32 24.62
C SER A 23 -13.41 -27.75 25.91
N ALA A 24 -12.08 -27.76 25.99
CA ALA A 24 -11.36 -26.92 26.93
C ALA A 24 -11.44 -25.47 26.41
N GLU A 25 -12.24 -24.66 27.09
CA GLU A 25 -12.09 -23.20 27.05
C GLU A 25 -10.69 -22.85 27.56
N THR A 26 -9.85 -22.33 26.67
CA THR A 26 -8.65 -21.60 27.04
C THR A 26 -8.75 -20.20 26.45
N GLY A 27 -8.43 -19.23 27.31
CA GLY A 27 -8.78 -17.83 27.16
C GLY A 27 -8.26 -17.14 25.91
N THR A 28 -9.02 -16.13 25.53
CA THR A 28 -8.81 -15.16 24.46
C THR A 28 -7.54 -14.33 24.69
N GLY A 29 -6.42 -14.83 24.19
CA GLY A 29 -5.29 -14.00 23.77
C GLY A 29 -5.28 -13.93 22.25
N ALA A 30 -6.01 -12.97 21.65
CA ALA A 30 -5.92 -12.72 20.22
C ALA A 30 -4.52 -12.18 19.89
N GLY A 31 -3.59 -13.08 19.62
CA GLY A 31 -2.36 -12.75 18.89
C GLY A 31 -2.78 -12.22 17.52
N VAL A 32 -2.40 -10.98 17.19
CA VAL A 32 -2.69 -10.40 15.87
C VAL A 32 -1.68 -11.04 14.91
N SER A 33 -2.02 -12.22 14.39
CA SER A 33 -1.24 -12.89 13.35
C SER A 33 -1.33 -12.11 12.05
N ALA A 34 -0.24 -12.08 11.30
CA ALA A 34 -0.27 -11.67 9.90
C ALA A 34 -1.28 -12.53 9.11
N ARG A 35 -1.92 -11.91 8.11
CA ARG A 35 -3.00 -12.49 7.30
C ARG A 35 -2.53 -12.76 5.87
N THR A 36 -3.25 -13.60 5.13
CA THR A 36 -2.98 -13.82 3.70
C THR A 36 -3.23 -12.56 2.86
N ILE A 37 -4.23 -11.77 3.21
CA ILE A 37 -4.50 -10.44 2.66
C ILE A 37 -4.66 -9.48 3.84
N SER A 38 -3.99 -8.33 3.79
CA SER A 38 -4.12 -7.31 4.82
C SER A 38 -5.52 -6.71 4.84
N ASP A 39 -5.99 -6.32 6.03
CA ASP A 39 -7.18 -5.48 6.15
C ASP A 39 -6.88 -4.02 5.70
N TYR A 40 -5.61 -3.64 5.55
CA TYR A 40 -5.19 -2.32 5.06
C TYR A 40 -5.25 -2.25 3.53
N SER A 41 -5.51 -1.06 3.01
CA SER A 41 -5.53 -0.75 1.58
C SER A 41 -4.52 0.35 1.26
N HIS A 42 -4.18 0.51 -0.02
CA HIS A 42 -3.57 1.77 -0.48
C HIS A 42 -4.52 2.93 -0.22
N ASP A 43 -4.01 4.07 0.25
CA ASP A 43 -4.78 5.32 0.29
C ASP A 43 -4.45 6.18 -0.93
N HIS A 44 -3.18 6.54 -1.07
CA HIS A 44 -2.65 7.35 -2.15
C HIS A 44 -1.13 7.22 -2.26
N VAL A 45 -0.60 7.74 -3.36
CA VAL A 45 0.84 7.91 -3.61
C VAL A 45 1.15 9.39 -3.79
N ILE A 46 2.34 9.81 -3.36
CA ILE A 46 2.79 11.21 -3.41
C ILE A 46 3.71 11.39 -4.61
N LEU A 47 3.29 12.27 -5.52
CA LEU A 47 4.06 12.68 -6.69
C LEU A 47 4.42 14.16 -6.55
N LEU A 48 5.66 14.44 -6.19
CA LEU A 48 6.17 15.80 -6.06
C LEU A 48 6.46 16.38 -7.45
N LEU A 49 5.86 17.52 -7.78
CA LEU A 49 6.13 18.26 -9.00
C LEU A 49 6.85 19.57 -8.67
N ASP A 50 7.74 19.98 -9.57
CA ASP A 50 8.23 21.35 -9.54
C ASP A 50 7.11 22.32 -9.95
N THR A 51 7.34 23.62 -9.74
CA THR A 51 6.30 24.63 -9.98
C THR A 51 5.86 24.68 -11.45
N PRO A 52 6.77 24.63 -12.45
CA PRO A 52 6.37 24.56 -13.86
C PRO A 52 5.44 23.39 -14.18
N ASP A 53 5.81 22.16 -13.81
CA ASP A 53 5.01 20.96 -14.10
C ASP A 53 3.72 20.92 -13.26
N PHE A 54 3.72 21.51 -12.07
CA PHE A 54 2.50 21.62 -11.27
C PHE A 54 1.49 22.56 -11.93
N GLU A 55 1.93 23.75 -12.38
CA GLU A 55 1.02 24.72 -13.04
C GLU A 55 0.55 24.21 -14.39
N ASN A 56 1.47 23.64 -15.18
CA ASN A 56 1.20 23.14 -16.52
C ASN A 56 1.60 21.66 -16.58
N PRO A 57 0.71 20.73 -16.16
CA PRO A 57 1.01 19.31 -16.16
C PRO A 57 1.54 18.84 -17.51
N PRO A 58 2.69 18.13 -17.54
CA PRO A 58 3.26 17.62 -18.78
C PRO A 58 2.29 16.64 -19.47
N ALA A 59 2.45 16.47 -20.79
CA ALA A 59 1.57 15.65 -21.63
C ALA A 59 1.31 14.25 -21.06
N TRP A 60 2.34 13.59 -20.51
CA TRP A 60 2.16 12.25 -19.91
C TRP A 60 1.21 12.24 -18.70
N LEU A 61 1.00 13.37 -18.02
CA LEU A 61 -0.04 13.56 -17.01
C LEU A 61 -1.35 14.04 -17.64
N SER A 62 -1.32 15.17 -18.36
CA SER A 62 -2.54 15.83 -18.87
C SER A 62 -3.32 14.97 -19.88
N ASP A 63 -2.62 14.20 -20.69
CA ASP A 63 -3.24 13.41 -21.76
C ASP A 63 -3.74 12.06 -21.23
N ASN A 64 -3.28 11.63 -20.06
CA ASN A 64 -3.63 10.35 -19.46
C ASN A 64 -4.65 10.46 -18.33
N PHE A 65 -4.74 11.61 -17.64
CA PHE A 65 -5.55 11.75 -16.44
C PHE A 65 -6.42 12.99 -16.43
N GLN A 66 -7.66 12.82 -15.98
CA GLN A 66 -8.39 13.91 -15.34
C GLN A 66 -7.68 14.33 -14.04
N ILE A 67 -7.17 15.56 -14.02
CA ILE A 67 -6.56 16.20 -12.84
C ILE A 67 -7.58 17.18 -12.26
N ILE A 68 -7.74 17.17 -10.95
CA ILE A 68 -8.60 18.13 -10.23
C ILE A 68 -7.77 19.01 -9.32
N GLU A 69 -8.17 20.28 -9.22
CA GLU A 69 -7.58 21.20 -8.26
C GLU A 69 -7.91 20.75 -6.83
N GLY A 70 -6.87 20.59 -6.02
CA GLY A 70 -7.00 20.32 -4.59
C GLY A 70 -7.08 21.63 -3.81
N GLY A 71 -5.98 22.02 -3.16
CA GLY A 71 -5.88 23.27 -2.42
C GLY A 71 -4.51 23.46 -1.78
N VAL A 72 -4.39 24.49 -0.94
CA VAL A 72 -3.21 24.75 -0.11
C VAL A 72 -3.35 23.97 1.19
N HIS A 73 -2.30 23.29 1.62
CA HIS A 73 -2.26 22.57 2.89
C HIS A 73 -2.30 23.54 4.07
N ALA A 74 -2.75 23.07 5.24
CA ALA A 74 -3.00 23.93 6.38
C ALA A 74 -1.75 24.69 6.88
N GLY A 75 -0.55 24.12 6.73
CA GLY A 75 0.72 24.79 7.05
C GLY A 75 1.16 25.83 6.03
N GLY A 76 0.50 25.91 4.87
CA GLY A 76 0.65 26.98 3.88
C GLY A 76 1.91 26.93 3.03
N SER A 77 2.79 25.93 3.20
CA SER A 77 4.04 25.83 2.42
C SER A 77 3.92 24.94 1.19
N SER A 78 2.83 24.18 1.08
CA SER A 78 2.57 23.29 -0.04
C SER A 78 1.11 23.34 -0.50
N ARG A 79 0.88 22.90 -1.74
CA ARG A 79 -0.44 22.78 -2.37
C ARG A 79 -0.53 21.47 -3.15
N ASN A 80 -1.75 21.06 -3.48
CA ASN A 80 -1.98 19.84 -4.23
C ASN A 80 -2.99 19.97 -5.38
N LYS A 81 -2.81 19.07 -6.35
CA LYS A 81 -3.81 18.61 -7.32
C LYS A 81 -4.00 17.11 -7.11
N LEU A 82 -5.14 16.57 -7.51
CA LEU A 82 -5.46 15.16 -7.29
C LEU A 82 -5.79 14.47 -8.61
N ILE A 83 -5.39 13.21 -8.71
CA ILE A 83 -5.90 12.25 -9.71
C ILE A 83 -6.67 11.20 -8.91
N VAL A 84 -8.00 11.26 -8.94
CA VAL A 84 -8.86 10.41 -8.10
C VAL A 84 -9.34 9.22 -8.92
N PHE A 85 -9.14 8.01 -8.40
CA PHE A 85 -9.53 6.79 -9.09
C PHE A 85 -10.88 6.25 -8.60
N SER A 86 -11.54 5.45 -9.45
CA SER A 86 -12.86 4.86 -9.17
C SER A 86 -12.86 3.80 -8.06
N ASP A 87 -11.70 3.29 -7.64
CA ASP A 87 -11.57 2.41 -6.48
C ASP A 87 -11.43 3.16 -5.14
N GLY A 88 -11.41 4.49 -5.20
CA GLY A 88 -11.26 5.37 -4.06
C GLY A 88 -9.82 5.64 -3.62
N THR A 89 -8.82 5.14 -4.35
CA THR A 89 -7.42 5.58 -4.23
C THR A 89 -7.17 6.85 -5.05
N TYR A 90 -6.03 7.52 -4.85
CA TYR A 90 -5.67 8.69 -5.64
C TYR A 90 -4.15 8.90 -5.73
N ILE A 91 -3.71 9.71 -6.69
CA ILE A 91 -2.36 10.29 -6.70
C ILE A 91 -2.48 11.72 -6.22
N GLU A 92 -1.71 12.06 -5.20
CA GLU A 92 -1.53 13.45 -4.78
C GLU A 92 -0.36 14.06 -5.53
N LEU A 93 -0.66 14.99 -6.43
CA LEU A 93 0.33 15.85 -7.06
C LEU A 93 0.62 16.97 -6.08
N ILE A 94 1.78 16.97 -5.46
CA ILE A 94 2.17 17.99 -4.47
C ILE A 94 3.20 18.94 -5.07
N ASN A 95 3.15 20.22 -4.68
CA ASN A 95 4.15 21.22 -5.05
C ASN A 95 4.42 22.14 -3.86
N TRP A 96 5.70 22.45 -3.65
CA TRP A 96 6.13 23.45 -2.67
C TRP A 96 5.92 24.86 -3.23
N ILE A 97 5.24 25.72 -2.47
CA ILE A 97 5.02 27.13 -2.82
C ILE A 97 5.86 28.09 -1.96
N ALA A 98 6.41 27.59 -0.85
CA ALA A 98 7.34 28.28 0.02
C ALA A 98 8.29 27.25 0.67
N GLU A 99 9.25 27.74 1.46
CA GLU A 99 10.10 26.88 2.28
C GLU A 99 9.22 25.97 3.17
N PRO A 100 9.50 24.66 3.24
CA PRO A 100 8.66 23.73 4.00
C PRO A 100 8.54 24.11 5.49
N THR A 101 7.30 24.40 5.91
CA THR A 101 6.89 24.58 7.32
C THR A 101 6.10 23.38 7.85
N GLU A 102 5.82 22.42 6.98
CA GLU A 102 5.09 21.18 7.21
C GLU A 102 5.71 20.06 6.34
N PHE A 103 5.30 18.81 6.56
CA PHE A 103 5.85 17.62 5.88
C PHE A 103 7.39 17.61 5.80
N PHE A 104 8.06 17.90 6.92
CA PHE A 104 9.52 18.00 6.98
C PHE A 104 10.26 16.76 6.48
N ASP A 105 9.65 15.57 6.58
CA ASP A 105 10.19 14.31 6.07
C ASP A 105 10.35 14.32 4.52
N TRP A 106 9.64 15.20 3.82
CA TRP A 106 9.69 15.39 2.37
C TRP A 106 10.57 16.57 1.95
N LYS A 107 11.13 17.33 2.90
CA LYS A 107 12.00 18.47 2.61
C LYS A 107 13.25 18.00 1.87
N GLY A 108 13.60 18.68 0.79
CA GLY A 108 14.78 18.37 -0.03
C GLY A 108 14.62 17.16 -0.95
N LYS A 109 13.45 16.50 -0.98
CA LYS A 109 13.17 15.44 -1.95
C LYS A 109 13.09 16.03 -3.38
N PRO A 110 13.68 15.37 -4.39
CA PRO A 110 13.57 15.80 -5.78
C PRO A 110 12.17 15.51 -6.35
N ALA A 111 11.77 16.27 -7.37
CA ALA A 111 10.52 16.05 -8.09
C ALA A 111 10.42 14.60 -8.61
N GLY A 112 9.26 13.98 -8.45
CA GLY A 112 8.95 12.59 -8.80
C GLY A 112 8.21 11.87 -7.67
N LEU A 113 8.19 10.54 -7.75
CA LEU A 113 7.53 9.68 -6.77
C LEU A 113 8.35 9.65 -5.47
N ILE A 114 7.73 10.00 -4.33
CA ILE A 114 8.48 10.19 -3.06
C ILE A 114 7.98 9.35 -1.89
N ASP A 115 6.67 9.09 -1.78
CA ASP A 115 6.10 8.43 -0.61
C ASP A 115 4.74 7.80 -0.98
N PHE A 116 4.21 6.95 -0.10
CA PHE A 116 2.88 6.37 -0.27
C PHE A 116 2.22 6.08 1.08
N ALA A 117 0.89 6.13 1.06
CA ALA A 117 0.06 5.97 2.23
C ALA A 117 -0.74 4.68 2.17
N LEU A 118 -0.84 4.01 3.30
CA LEU A 118 -1.86 3.01 3.56
C LEU A 118 -3.05 3.65 4.28
N THR A 119 -4.22 3.05 4.15
CA THR A 119 -5.40 3.37 4.93
C THR A 119 -5.95 2.13 5.60
N THR A 120 -6.80 2.34 6.59
CA THR A 120 -7.58 1.29 7.20
C THR A 120 -9.04 1.58 6.90
N PRO A 121 -9.74 0.71 6.16
CA PRO A 121 -11.18 0.84 5.98
C PRO A 121 -11.91 0.86 7.33
N ALA A 122 -12.99 1.64 7.40
CA ALA A 122 -13.87 1.67 8.56
C ALA A 122 -14.35 0.26 8.95
N PRO A 123 -14.61 -0.03 10.24
CA PRO A 123 -14.76 0.92 11.35
C PRO A 123 -13.49 1.19 12.18
N LYS A 124 -12.33 0.66 11.80
CA LYS A 124 -11.13 0.70 12.64
C LYS A 124 -10.49 2.09 12.70
N SER A 125 -10.21 2.56 13.91
CA SER A 125 -9.62 3.88 14.16
C SER A 125 -8.11 3.91 13.87
N ALA A 126 -7.57 5.12 13.74
CA ALA A 126 -6.13 5.33 13.60
C ALA A 126 -5.34 4.75 14.78
N GLN A 127 -5.83 4.97 16.01
CA GLN A 127 -5.19 4.51 17.24
C GLN A 127 -5.15 2.98 17.31
N GLU A 128 -6.24 2.30 16.94
CA GLU A 128 -6.28 0.84 16.89
C GLU A 128 -5.34 0.28 15.82
N THR A 129 -5.28 0.91 14.64
CA THR A 129 -4.33 0.50 13.59
C THR A 129 -2.89 0.61 14.07
N ILE A 130 -2.50 1.74 14.66
CA ILE A 130 -1.12 1.94 15.08
C ILE A 130 -0.77 1.06 16.27
N ALA A 131 -1.69 0.84 17.22
CA ALA A 131 -1.46 -0.10 18.32
C ALA A 131 -1.17 -1.53 17.82
N GLU A 132 -1.84 -1.98 16.75
CA GLU A 132 -1.55 -3.28 16.15
C GLU A 132 -0.23 -3.31 15.37
N VAL A 133 0.10 -2.24 14.64
CA VAL A 133 1.39 -2.12 13.95
C VAL A 133 2.53 -2.15 14.98
N ASP A 134 2.42 -1.37 16.05
CA ASP A 134 3.40 -1.31 17.13
C ASP A 134 3.55 -2.68 17.82
N LYS A 135 2.45 -3.40 18.06
CA LYS A 135 2.48 -4.77 18.57
C LYS A 135 3.27 -5.69 17.63
N ARG A 136 3.06 -5.61 16.32
CA ARG A 136 3.81 -6.45 15.34
C ARG A 136 5.27 -6.02 15.19
N LEU A 137 5.58 -4.73 15.29
CA LEU A 137 6.94 -4.19 15.23
C LEU A 137 7.81 -4.63 16.41
N THR A 138 7.19 -4.75 17.59
CA THR A 138 7.84 -5.12 18.86
C THR A 138 7.79 -6.63 19.15
N SER A 139 7.04 -7.40 18.37
CA SER A 139 6.95 -8.85 18.54
C SER A 139 8.21 -9.55 18.03
N PRO A 140 8.75 -10.56 18.75
CA PRO A 140 9.80 -11.41 18.21
C PRO A 140 9.22 -12.40 17.18
N GLY A 141 9.99 -12.73 16.13
CA GLY A 141 9.66 -13.82 15.20
C GLY A 141 9.67 -13.42 13.73
N THR A 142 8.59 -13.72 13.02
CA THR A 142 8.46 -13.59 11.56
C THR A 142 8.11 -12.17 11.09
N SER A 143 7.83 -11.25 12.02
CA SER A 143 7.63 -9.82 11.77
C SER A 143 8.39 -9.01 12.82
N GLY A 144 8.70 -7.75 12.52
CA GLY A 144 9.30 -6.83 13.48
C GLY A 144 10.13 -5.76 12.79
N ASP A 145 10.58 -4.76 13.56
CA ASP A 145 11.48 -3.73 13.03
C ASP A 145 12.81 -4.29 12.49
N SER A 146 13.27 -5.42 13.03
CA SER A 146 14.47 -6.13 12.56
C SER A 146 15.75 -5.26 12.58
N GLY A 147 15.80 -4.28 13.48
CA GLY A 147 16.95 -3.37 13.64
C GLY A 147 17.01 -2.25 12.60
N LEU A 148 15.93 -2.01 11.86
CA LEU A 148 15.82 -0.91 10.90
C LEU A 148 15.41 0.42 11.56
N GLY A 149 15.13 0.44 12.86
CA GLY A 149 14.90 1.66 13.63
C GLY A 149 13.58 2.36 13.32
N ILE A 150 12.54 1.61 12.93
CA ILE A 150 11.20 2.10 12.64
C ILE A 150 10.30 2.04 13.86
N GLN A 151 9.65 3.17 14.14
CA GLN A 151 8.50 3.28 15.04
C GLN A 151 7.45 4.18 14.37
N PHE A 152 6.18 4.06 14.75
CA PHE A 152 5.16 5.02 14.31
C PHE A 152 4.89 6.06 15.38
N LYS A 153 4.82 7.33 14.95
CA LYS A 153 4.42 8.44 15.83
C LYS A 153 2.93 8.29 16.18
N GLN A 154 2.47 9.02 17.20
CA GLN A 154 1.03 9.07 17.49
C GLN A 154 0.25 9.69 16.31
N PRO A 155 -0.96 9.19 16.00
CA PRO A 155 -1.79 9.76 14.94
C PRO A 155 -2.09 11.25 15.17
N ILE A 156 -1.86 12.07 14.15
CA ILE A 156 -2.08 13.52 14.19
C ILE A 156 -3.37 13.85 13.44
N HIS A 157 -4.30 14.55 14.11
CA HIS A 157 -5.55 14.98 13.50
C HIS A 157 -5.30 16.05 12.44
N GLY A 158 -5.85 15.83 11.25
CA GLY A 158 -5.81 16.73 10.10
C GLY A 158 -7.20 16.98 9.54
N GLY A 159 -7.29 17.95 8.64
CA GLY A 159 -8.56 18.29 8.01
C GLY A 159 -8.45 19.39 6.98
N ARG A 160 -9.47 19.51 6.14
CA ARG A 160 -9.65 20.66 5.23
C ARG A 160 -11.13 21.00 5.09
N LYS A 161 -11.41 22.22 4.65
CA LYS A 161 -12.76 22.65 4.27
C LYS A 161 -12.89 22.58 2.75
N ARG A 162 -13.92 21.89 2.26
CA ARG A 162 -14.28 21.86 0.83
C ARG A 162 -14.88 23.19 0.39
N LYS A 163 -14.92 23.44 -0.92
CA LYS A 163 -15.55 24.65 -1.51
C LYS A 163 -17.05 24.74 -1.17
N ASP A 164 -17.73 23.61 -1.00
CA ASP A 164 -19.13 23.51 -0.57
C ASP A 164 -19.33 23.71 0.95
N GLY A 165 -18.27 24.00 1.69
CA GLY A 165 -18.31 24.24 3.13
C GLY A 165 -18.27 22.99 4.01
N LYS A 166 -18.35 21.78 3.45
CA LYS A 166 -18.26 20.53 4.21
C LYS A 166 -16.84 20.36 4.77
N LYS A 167 -16.76 19.88 6.03
CA LYS A 167 -15.49 19.60 6.71
C LYS A 167 -15.05 18.17 6.40
N VAL A 168 -13.80 18.02 6.00
CA VAL A 168 -13.14 16.74 5.78
C VAL A 168 -12.11 16.57 6.89
N GLU A 169 -12.10 15.41 7.55
CA GLU A 169 -11.21 15.13 8.69
C GLU A 169 -10.56 13.76 8.53
N TRP A 170 -9.30 13.68 8.95
CA TRP A 170 -8.50 12.47 8.91
C TRP A 170 -7.47 12.46 10.03
N TYR A 171 -6.87 11.31 10.31
CA TYR A 171 -5.60 11.23 11.04
C TYR A 171 -4.46 10.85 10.09
N VAL A 172 -3.29 11.44 10.29
CA VAL A 172 -2.05 10.99 9.64
C VAL A 172 -1.12 10.41 10.68
N THR A 173 -0.54 9.24 10.38
CA THR A 173 0.48 8.62 11.21
C THR A 173 1.75 8.45 10.41
N LYS A 174 2.81 9.19 10.77
CA LYS A 174 4.12 9.13 10.11
C LYS A 174 5.08 8.20 10.87
N PRO A 175 5.98 7.50 10.16
CA PRO A 175 7.08 6.81 10.81
C PRO A 175 8.06 7.80 11.48
N SER A 176 8.80 7.31 12.46
CA SER A 176 10.02 7.89 12.99
C SER A 176 11.17 6.92 12.79
N PHE A 177 12.35 7.47 12.53
CA PHE A 177 13.51 6.72 12.09
C PHE A 177 14.69 6.92 13.05
N ASP A 178 15.20 5.83 13.61
CA ASP A 178 16.49 5.80 14.29
C ASP A 178 17.59 5.44 13.28
N ASN A 179 18.32 6.47 12.83
CA ASN A 179 19.44 6.30 11.90
C ASN A 179 20.64 5.59 12.52
N SER A 180 20.67 5.31 13.82
CA SER A 180 21.75 4.56 14.50
C SER A 180 21.50 3.06 14.59
N ALA A 181 20.29 2.60 14.24
CA ALA A 181 19.89 1.21 14.37
C ALA A 181 20.76 0.27 13.51
N PRO A 182 21.03 -0.96 13.99
CA PRO A 182 22.12 -1.80 13.50
C PRO A 182 21.94 -2.34 12.07
N SER A 183 20.70 -2.45 11.60
CA SER A 183 20.37 -2.96 10.27
C SER A 183 20.09 -1.85 9.26
N VAL A 184 20.24 -0.57 9.64
CA VAL A 184 20.08 0.55 8.71
C VAL A 184 21.22 0.49 7.68
N PRO A 185 20.93 0.51 6.35
CA PRO A 185 21.95 0.56 5.30
C PRO A 185 22.98 1.68 5.50
N ARG A 186 24.25 1.39 5.21
CA ARG A 186 25.39 2.31 5.40
C ARG A 186 26.32 2.33 4.18
N PRO A 187 26.90 3.48 3.84
CA PRO A 187 26.78 4.78 4.52
C PRO A 187 25.40 5.45 4.29
N LEU A 188 24.92 6.24 5.27
CA LEU A 188 23.50 6.68 5.29
C LEU A 188 23.14 7.55 4.08
N ASP A 189 24.04 8.42 3.67
CA ASP A 189 23.90 9.33 2.53
C ASP A 189 23.82 8.60 1.17
N GLN A 190 24.40 7.41 1.07
CA GLN A 190 24.30 6.59 -0.15
C GLN A 190 22.91 5.95 -0.30
N TYR A 191 22.26 5.56 0.80
CA TYR A 191 20.97 4.87 0.78
C TYR A 191 19.79 5.80 1.08
N PHE A 192 20.05 6.97 1.67
CA PHE A 192 19.04 7.94 2.09
C PHE A 192 19.55 9.37 1.90
N PRO A 193 19.92 9.76 0.66
CA PRO A 193 20.58 11.05 0.36
C PRO A 193 19.75 12.28 0.81
N THR A 194 18.45 12.11 0.94
CA THR A 194 17.47 13.15 1.30
C THR A 194 16.62 12.73 2.50
N GLY A 195 17.13 11.86 3.36
CA GLY A 195 16.38 11.28 4.49
C GLY A 195 15.54 10.06 4.12
N ARG A 196 14.98 9.40 5.13
CA ARG A 196 14.30 8.11 5.01
C ARG A 196 12.82 8.25 4.67
N LEU A 197 12.36 7.44 3.70
CA LEU A 197 10.95 7.23 3.31
C LEU A 197 10.74 5.76 2.89
N ASP A 198 11.40 4.84 3.61
CA ASP A 198 11.50 3.43 3.25
C ASP A 198 10.42 2.54 3.88
N VAL A 199 9.39 3.15 4.47
CA VAL A 199 8.13 2.51 4.88
C VAL A 199 6.96 3.46 4.62
N PRO A 200 5.75 2.96 4.34
CA PRO A 200 4.59 3.81 4.14
C PRO A 200 4.20 4.56 5.43
N PHE A 201 3.49 5.66 5.25
CA PHE A 201 2.71 6.29 6.31
C PHE A 201 1.25 5.84 6.27
N PHE A 202 0.47 6.21 7.29
CA PHE A 202 -0.96 5.93 7.29
C PHE A 202 -1.81 7.19 7.22
N CYS A 203 -2.91 7.12 6.46
CA CYS A 203 -3.95 8.14 6.41
C CYS A 203 -5.30 7.49 6.73
N HIS A 204 -5.93 7.92 7.83
CA HIS A 204 -7.15 7.32 8.36
C HIS A 204 -8.32 8.29 8.22
N ASP A 205 -9.33 7.89 7.45
CA ASP A 205 -10.57 8.64 7.34
C ASP A 205 -11.26 8.77 8.71
N VAL A 206 -11.58 10.00 9.12
CA VAL A 206 -12.47 10.27 10.27
C VAL A 206 -13.88 10.56 9.76
N THR A 207 -13.97 11.44 8.77
CA THR A 207 -15.20 11.61 7.98
C THR A 207 -15.30 10.53 6.91
N ASP A 208 -16.51 10.26 6.41
CA ASP A 208 -16.74 9.34 5.29
C ASP A 208 -15.72 9.59 4.15
N ARG A 209 -15.09 8.51 3.67
CA ARG A 209 -14.11 8.57 2.58
C ARG A 209 -14.67 9.28 1.35
N LEU A 210 -15.94 9.06 0.99
CA LEU A 210 -16.60 9.73 -0.14
C LEU A 210 -16.66 11.25 0.03
N LEU A 211 -16.63 11.74 1.27
CA LEU A 211 -16.54 13.16 1.54
C LEU A 211 -15.13 13.70 1.28
N ARG A 212 -14.09 12.95 1.66
CA ARG A 212 -12.68 13.32 1.40
C ARG A 212 -12.33 13.19 -0.08
N ILE A 213 -12.67 12.04 -0.66
CA ILE A 213 -12.35 11.57 -2.01
C ILE A 213 -13.68 11.21 -2.70
N PRO A 214 -14.27 12.11 -3.49
CA PRO A 214 -15.56 11.86 -4.11
C PRO A 214 -15.41 10.97 -5.36
N TYR A 215 -15.23 9.66 -5.14
CA TYR A 215 -14.96 8.69 -6.21
C TYR A 215 -16.18 7.89 -6.69
N LYS A 216 -17.34 8.09 -6.06
CA LYS A 216 -18.63 7.52 -6.49
C LYS A 216 -19.62 8.64 -6.71
N ASP A 217 -20.53 8.42 -7.66
CA ASP A 217 -21.72 9.25 -7.76
C ASP A 217 -22.54 9.11 -6.47
N SER A 218 -22.86 10.24 -5.86
CA SER A 218 -23.86 10.30 -4.80
C SER A 218 -25.19 10.74 -5.41
N GLN A 219 -26.29 10.41 -4.74
CA GLN A 219 -27.64 10.87 -5.12
C GLN A 219 -27.74 12.41 -5.26
N GLU A 220 -26.79 13.17 -4.69
CA GLU A 220 -26.76 14.64 -4.71
C GLU A 220 -25.87 15.25 -5.82
N SER A 221 -25.07 14.46 -6.55
CA SER A 221 -24.14 15.00 -7.55
C SER A 221 -23.79 13.96 -8.62
N SER A 222 -24.41 14.10 -9.79
CA SER A 222 -24.18 13.29 -11.00
C SER A 222 -22.90 13.67 -11.77
N SER A 223 -21.94 14.34 -11.11
CA SER A 223 -20.72 14.90 -11.72
C SER A 223 -19.45 14.15 -11.33
N TYR A 224 -19.50 13.15 -10.44
CA TYR A 224 -18.28 12.53 -9.93
C TYR A 224 -17.72 11.44 -10.86
N SER A 225 -18.57 10.77 -11.63
CA SER A 225 -18.14 9.84 -12.69
C SER A 225 -17.13 10.45 -13.67
N SER A 226 -17.23 11.75 -14.00
CA SER A 226 -16.24 12.40 -14.87
C SER A 226 -14.90 12.65 -14.18
N LEU A 227 -14.86 12.76 -12.84
CA LEU A 227 -13.61 13.01 -12.11
C LEU A 227 -12.71 11.78 -12.04
N THR A 228 -13.32 10.59 -12.04
CA THR A 228 -12.62 9.30 -11.94
C THR A 228 -12.49 8.57 -13.27
N THR A 229 -12.95 9.16 -14.37
CA THR A 229 -12.81 8.61 -15.72
C THR A 229 -11.60 9.24 -16.39
N HIS A 230 -10.49 8.49 -16.42
CA HIS A 230 -9.24 8.96 -17.00
C HIS A 230 -9.07 8.52 -18.46
N PRO A 231 -8.51 9.35 -19.35
CA PRO A 231 -8.21 8.96 -20.73
C PRO A 231 -7.39 7.67 -20.86
N CYS A 232 -6.46 7.41 -19.93
CA CYS A 232 -5.68 6.18 -19.92
C CYS A 232 -6.45 4.93 -19.45
N GLY A 233 -7.69 5.10 -18.95
CA GLY A 233 -8.53 4.02 -18.45
C GLY A 233 -8.16 3.50 -17.06
N ALA A 234 -7.21 4.13 -16.36
CA ALA A 234 -6.85 3.77 -14.99
C ALA A 234 -8.07 3.87 -14.05
N ARG A 235 -8.19 2.91 -13.13
CA ARG A 235 -9.30 2.75 -12.18
C ARG A 235 -8.90 2.68 -10.73
N GLY A 236 -7.61 2.49 -10.46
CA GLY A 236 -7.09 2.34 -9.10
C GLY A 236 -5.60 2.05 -9.04
N ILE A 237 -5.02 2.17 -7.84
CA ILE A 237 -3.65 1.75 -7.56
C ILE A 237 -3.66 0.23 -7.36
N LEU A 238 -3.02 -0.49 -8.29
CA LEU A 238 -2.84 -1.93 -8.21
C LEU A 238 -1.72 -2.26 -7.22
N SER A 239 -0.52 -1.74 -7.45
CA SER A 239 0.59 -2.00 -6.55
C SER A 239 1.61 -0.89 -6.49
N VAL A 240 2.31 -0.84 -5.37
CA VAL A 240 3.51 -0.02 -5.17
C VAL A 240 4.71 -0.94 -5.17
N ASP A 241 5.74 -0.58 -5.92
CA ASP A 241 7.03 -1.28 -5.95
C ASP A 241 8.05 -0.53 -5.08
N VAL A 242 8.64 -1.23 -4.13
CA VAL A 242 9.62 -0.73 -3.16
C VAL A 242 10.93 -1.47 -3.37
N VAL A 243 12.00 -0.71 -3.60
CA VAL A 243 13.35 -1.25 -3.79
C VAL A 243 14.17 -1.05 -2.53
N VAL A 244 14.75 -2.14 -2.04
CA VAL A 244 15.58 -2.17 -0.83
C VAL A 244 16.90 -2.87 -1.08
N PRO A 245 17.97 -2.54 -0.31
CA PRO A 245 19.29 -3.14 -0.51
C PRO A 245 19.28 -4.66 -0.31
N GLU A 246 20.03 -5.39 -1.13
CA GLU A 246 20.08 -6.86 -1.12
C GLU A 246 20.50 -7.42 0.25
N GLU A 247 21.42 -6.74 0.92
CA GLU A 247 21.94 -7.08 2.22
C GLU A 247 20.89 -6.93 3.34
N GLN A 248 19.91 -6.03 3.18
CA GLN A 248 18.84 -5.79 4.15
C GLN A 248 17.48 -6.38 3.75
N PHE A 249 17.39 -7.07 2.61
CA PHE A 249 16.12 -7.57 2.07
C PHE A 249 15.27 -8.31 3.11
N GLU A 250 15.84 -9.28 3.83
CA GLU A 250 15.11 -10.06 4.84
C GLU A 250 14.64 -9.21 6.04
N ASN A 251 15.40 -8.18 6.41
CA ASN A 251 14.99 -7.24 7.47
C ASN A 251 13.79 -6.40 6.99
N TYR A 252 13.82 -5.94 5.74
CA TYR A 252 12.68 -5.24 5.14
C TYR A 252 11.47 -6.16 4.94
N VAL A 253 11.65 -7.44 4.60
CA VAL A 253 10.53 -8.39 4.50
C VAL A 253 9.80 -8.50 5.85
N LYS A 254 10.53 -8.65 6.96
CA LYS A 254 9.96 -8.71 8.31
C LYS A 254 9.31 -7.39 8.73
N LEU A 255 9.93 -6.27 8.38
CA LEU A 255 9.40 -4.93 8.64
C LEU A 255 8.09 -4.71 7.88
N TYR A 256 8.04 -4.98 6.58
CA TYR A 256 6.83 -4.86 5.78
C TYR A 256 5.76 -5.86 6.20
N THR A 257 6.12 -7.05 6.69
CA THR A 257 5.17 -7.98 7.34
C THR A 257 4.52 -7.33 8.57
N ALA A 258 5.29 -6.63 9.41
CA ALA A 258 4.77 -5.93 10.58
C ALA A 258 3.89 -4.73 10.21
N VAL A 259 4.36 -3.89 9.28
CA VAL A 259 3.69 -2.66 8.86
C VAL A 259 2.40 -2.96 8.10
N SER A 260 2.45 -3.88 7.14
CA SER A 260 1.26 -4.24 6.34
C SER A 260 0.32 -5.18 7.08
N GLY A 261 0.80 -5.99 8.04
CA GLY A 261 0.02 -7.07 8.63
C GLY A 261 -0.29 -8.23 7.66
N ALA A 262 0.31 -8.24 6.46
CA ALA A 262 0.19 -9.32 5.48
C ALA A 262 1.41 -10.25 5.52
N LEU A 263 1.18 -11.53 5.26
CA LEU A 263 2.23 -12.50 5.02
C LEU A 263 2.84 -12.29 3.61
N PRO A 264 4.17 -12.30 3.48
CA PRO A 264 4.82 -12.15 2.18
C PRO A 264 4.56 -13.38 1.30
N GLN A 265 4.20 -13.13 0.05
CA GLN A 265 4.12 -14.13 -1.01
C GLN A 265 5.37 -14.04 -1.88
N ARG A 266 6.14 -15.12 -2.01
CA ARG A 266 7.33 -15.10 -2.88
C ARG A 266 6.90 -14.96 -4.35
N ILE A 267 7.55 -14.06 -5.06
CA ILE A 267 7.40 -13.93 -6.51
C ILE A 267 8.46 -14.84 -7.13
N SER A 268 8.06 -15.94 -7.76
CA SER A 268 8.99 -16.79 -8.51
C SER A 268 9.42 -16.08 -9.79
N SER A 269 10.72 -15.89 -9.99
CA SER A 269 11.26 -15.43 -11.26
C SER A 269 11.11 -16.56 -12.29
N THR A 270 10.20 -16.40 -13.25
CA THR A 270 10.14 -17.26 -14.43
C THR A 270 11.29 -16.94 -15.38
N SER A 271 12.52 -17.32 -15.01
CA SER A 271 13.64 -17.47 -15.95
C SER A 271 14.85 -18.17 -15.31
N SER A 272 14.77 -19.49 -15.15
CA SER A 272 15.84 -20.42 -15.53
C SER A 272 15.35 -21.84 -15.31
N SER A 273 15.04 -22.53 -16.40
CA SER A 273 15.03 -23.99 -16.44
C SER A 273 16.42 -24.49 -16.01
N GLY A 274 16.49 -24.95 -14.76
CA GLY A 274 17.64 -25.60 -14.17
C GLY A 274 17.15 -26.25 -12.89
N GLU A 275 16.83 -27.54 -12.97
CA GLU A 275 16.64 -28.38 -11.80
C GLU A 275 17.90 -28.29 -10.94
N ASP A 276 17.76 -27.81 -9.71
CA ASP A 276 18.69 -28.20 -8.66
C ASP A 276 17.94 -28.31 -7.33
N SER A 277 17.52 -29.54 -7.05
CA SER A 277 17.06 -29.97 -5.74
C SER A 277 18.27 -30.22 -4.84
N SER A 278 18.88 -29.17 -4.30
CA SER A 278 19.83 -29.32 -3.20
C SER A 278 19.93 -28.05 -2.34
N GLY A 279 19.83 -28.25 -1.01
CA GLY A 279 20.28 -27.38 0.07
C GLY A 279 20.21 -25.86 -0.11
N VAL A 280 19.28 -25.22 0.61
CA VAL A 280 19.25 -23.77 0.86
C VAL A 280 20.61 -23.31 1.39
N THR A 281 21.40 -22.69 0.53
CA THR A 281 22.56 -21.86 0.89
C THR A 281 22.32 -20.44 0.35
N ALA A 282 22.81 -19.45 1.08
CA ALA A 282 22.48 -18.03 0.97
C ALA A 282 22.98 -17.31 -0.31
N SER A 283 23.14 -18.03 -1.43
CA SER A 283 23.80 -17.55 -2.64
C SER A 283 22.89 -17.57 -3.87
N ASN A 284 21.88 -16.70 -3.87
CA ASN A 284 21.43 -15.90 -5.04
C ASN A 284 20.26 -15.01 -4.61
N ARG A 285 20.56 -13.91 -3.89
CA ARG A 285 19.57 -12.89 -3.50
C ARG A 285 19.40 -11.78 -4.56
N LYS A 286 20.18 -11.83 -5.64
CA LYS A 286 19.94 -11.02 -6.84
C LYS A 286 18.54 -11.27 -7.37
N ASN A 287 17.78 -10.20 -7.56
CA ASN A 287 16.38 -10.22 -8.03
C ASN A 287 15.38 -10.90 -7.07
N ALA A 288 15.65 -10.93 -5.76
CA ALA A 288 14.68 -11.38 -4.78
C ALA A 288 13.48 -10.41 -4.72
N ALA A 289 12.27 -10.95 -4.68
CA ALA A 289 11.04 -10.17 -4.57
C ALA A 289 9.96 -10.92 -3.78
N VAL A 290 9.20 -10.17 -2.98
CA VAL A 290 8.00 -10.63 -2.30
C VAL A 290 6.86 -9.66 -2.53
N PHE A 291 5.63 -10.18 -2.46
CA PHE A 291 4.40 -9.41 -2.56
C PHE A 291 3.63 -9.46 -1.24
N PHE A 292 3.15 -8.31 -0.78
CA PHE A 292 2.29 -8.16 0.39
C PHE A 292 0.88 -7.79 -0.08
N PRO A 293 -0.06 -8.76 -0.10
CA PRO A 293 -1.41 -8.49 -0.56
C PRO A 293 -2.15 -7.56 0.40
N LEU A 294 -2.83 -6.57 -0.17
CA LEU A 294 -3.64 -5.59 0.53
C LEU A 294 -5.10 -5.70 0.09
N SER A 295 -6.00 -5.19 0.93
CA SER A 295 -7.38 -4.93 0.52
C SER A 295 -7.46 -3.70 -0.40
N ALA A 296 -8.63 -3.43 -0.96
CA ALA A 296 -8.91 -2.21 -1.72
C ALA A 296 -9.99 -1.37 -1.00
N PRO A 297 -9.96 -0.02 -1.11
CA PRO A 297 -11.01 0.81 -0.50
C PRO A 297 -12.39 0.51 -1.09
N ASP A 298 -12.46 0.17 -2.38
CA ASP A 298 -13.63 -0.41 -3.04
C ASP A 298 -13.28 -1.75 -3.71
N GLN A 299 -13.66 -2.85 -3.05
CA GLN A 299 -13.45 -4.20 -3.56
C GLN A 299 -14.21 -4.48 -4.86
N ASN A 300 -15.39 -3.88 -5.07
CA ASN A 300 -16.17 -4.10 -6.27
C ASN A 300 -15.52 -3.46 -7.49
N ALA A 301 -14.89 -2.29 -7.31
CA ALA A 301 -14.13 -1.62 -8.36
C ALA A 301 -12.87 -2.40 -8.78
N MET A 302 -12.30 -3.18 -7.85
CA MET A 302 -11.05 -3.94 -8.03
C MET A 302 -11.26 -5.46 -8.18
N LYS A 303 -12.51 -5.93 -8.35
CA LYS A 303 -12.86 -7.36 -8.38
C LYS A 303 -12.10 -8.19 -9.43
N ASP A 304 -11.78 -7.59 -10.58
CA ASP A 304 -11.09 -8.29 -11.69
C ASP A 304 -9.59 -8.51 -11.39
N VAL A 305 -9.08 -7.87 -10.34
CA VAL A 305 -7.69 -7.94 -9.88
C VAL A 305 -7.62 -8.29 -8.39
N GLU A 306 -8.64 -8.99 -7.86
CA GLU A 306 -8.64 -9.48 -6.48
C GLU A 306 -7.38 -10.30 -6.18
N GLY A 307 -6.78 -10.06 -5.01
CA GLY A 307 -5.52 -10.68 -4.58
C GLY A 307 -4.26 -10.15 -5.28
N LYS A 308 -4.39 -9.24 -6.26
CA LYS A 308 -3.26 -8.60 -6.96
C LYS A 308 -3.01 -7.16 -6.50
N VAL A 309 -3.84 -6.64 -5.59
CA VAL A 309 -3.65 -5.34 -4.95
C VAL A 309 -2.62 -5.48 -3.83
N GLY A 310 -1.57 -4.67 -3.80
CA GLY A 310 -0.56 -4.81 -2.73
C GLY A 310 0.74 -4.05 -2.89
N ILE A 311 1.74 -4.44 -2.11
CA ILE A 311 3.10 -3.89 -2.15
C ILE A 311 4.05 -4.97 -2.65
N GLU A 312 4.81 -4.67 -3.69
CA GLU A 312 5.96 -5.46 -4.10
C GLU A 312 7.21 -4.90 -3.41
N LEU A 313 7.93 -5.74 -2.69
CA LEU A 313 9.22 -5.42 -2.07
C LEU A 313 10.28 -6.26 -2.75
N ARG A 314 11.35 -5.64 -3.27
CA ARG A 314 12.37 -6.34 -4.04
C ARG A 314 13.76 -5.74 -3.90
N THR A 315 14.76 -6.52 -4.28
CA THR A 315 16.14 -6.04 -4.47
C THR A 315 16.30 -5.34 -5.83
N PRO A 316 17.39 -4.56 -6.03
CA PRO A 316 17.70 -3.96 -7.33
C PRO A 316 17.83 -5.03 -8.42
N ARG A 317 17.32 -4.74 -9.62
CA ARG A 317 17.35 -5.67 -10.77
C ARG A 317 18.44 -5.33 -11.78
N ASP A 318 18.81 -4.06 -11.83
CA ASP A 318 19.71 -3.48 -12.82
C ASP A 318 20.32 -2.19 -12.27
N GLU A 319 21.23 -1.60 -13.06
CA GLU A 319 21.93 -0.36 -12.73
C GLU A 319 20.97 0.83 -12.54
N ALA A 320 19.76 0.79 -13.12
CA ALA A 320 18.77 1.85 -12.97
C ALA A 320 18.11 1.81 -11.58
N ASP A 321 17.85 0.63 -11.04
CA ASP A 321 17.43 0.47 -9.64
C ASP A 321 18.54 0.88 -8.66
N ASP A 322 19.81 0.55 -8.95
CA ASP A 322 20.94 1.00 -8.14
C ASP A 322 21.09 2.54 -8.15
N ALA A 323 21.01 3.15 -9.33
CA ALA A 323 21.02 4.61 -9.48
C ALA A 323 19.81 5.27 -8.81
N TRP A 324 18.65 4.60 -8.79
CA TRP A 324 17.48 5.07 -8.06
C TRP A 324 17.77 5.16 -6.56
N ILE A 325 18.29 4.09 -5.94
CA ILE A 325 18.64 4.11 -4.51
C ILE A 325 19.65 5.22 -4.23
N GLN A 326 20.69 5.38 -5.05
CA GLN A 326 21.72 6.38 -4.84
C GLN A 326 21.21 7.83 -4.93
N SER A 327 20.23 8.09 -5.80
CA SER A 327 19.74 9.47 -6.06
C SER A 327 18.47 9.82 -5.29
N ARG A 328 17.62 8.84 -4.99
CA ARG A 328 16.29 9.01 -4.38
C ARG A 328 16.23 8.45 -2.97
N GLY A 329 17.04 7.43 -2.70
CA GLY A 329 17.03 6.64 -1.49
C GLY A 329 16.21 5.36 -1.60
N VAL A 330 16.36 4.50 -0.60
CA VAL A 330 15.54 3.30 -0.40
C VAL A 330 14.08 3.72 -0.22
N GLY A 331 13.17 3.01 -0.90
CA GLY A 331 11.74 3.31 -0.84
C GLY A 331 11.04 3.02 -2.16
N ILE A 332 9.97 3.77 -2.41
CA ILE A 332 9.11 3.62 -3.58
C ILE A 332 9.88 3.88 -4.89
N ARG A 333 9.72 3.01 -5.89
CA ARG A 333 10.34 3.10 -7.23
C ARG A 333 9.32 3.24 -8.35
N GLN A 334 8.22 2.50 -8.25
CA GLN A 334 7.17 2.45 -9.27
C GLN A 334 5.77 2.33 -8.64
N VAL A 335 4.76 2.86 -9.33
CA VAL A 335 3.34 2.62 -9.07
C VAL A 335 2.73 1.94 -10.28
N ARG A 336 1.99 0.86 -10.04
CA ARG A 336 1.20 0.17 -11.06
C ARG A 336 -0.26 0.56 -10.90
N LEU A 337 -0.85 1.09 -11.95
CA LEU A 337 -2.23 1.53 -12.01
C LEU A 337 -3.04 0.48 -12.79
N TYR A 338 -4.13 0.01 -12.20
CA TYR A 338 -5.03 -0.93 -12.85
C TYR A 338 -5.86 -0.20 -13.91
N ALA A 339 -5.89 -0.71 -15.13
CA ALA A 339 -6.90 -0.41 -16.14
C ALA A 339 -7.53 -1.71 -16.64
N PRO A 340 -8.86 -1.79 -16.83
CA PRO A 340 -9.44 -2.95 -17.49
C PRO A 340 -9.01 -3.01 -18.96
N SER A 341 -8.88 -4.23 -19.51
CA SER A 341 -8.73 -4.38 -20.96
C SER A 341 -9.94 -3.79 -21.68
N ALA A 342 -9.71 -3.03 -22.75
CA ALA A 342 -10.78 -2.65 -23.66
C ALA A 342 -11.31 -3.94 -24.30
N ALA A 343 -12.61 -4.22 -24.17
CA ALA A 343 -13.24 -5.32 -24.89
C ALA A 343 -12.86 -5.20 -26.37
N ALA A 344 -12.19 -6.23 -26.90
CA ALA A 344 -11.62 -6.21 -28.25
C ALA A 344 -12.70 -5.81 -29.25
N THR A 345 -12.68 -4.56 -29.70
CA THR A 345 -13.50 -4.11 -30.81
C THR A 345 -12.80 -4.60 -32.06
N THR A 346 -13.37 -5.62 -32.68
CA THR A 346 -12.83 -6.34 -33.83
C THR A 346 -12.65 -5.40 -35.02
N THR A 347 -11.49 -4.74 -35.16
CA THR A 347 -11.03 -4.23 -36.46
C THR A 347 -9.51 -3.99 -36.51
N SER A 348 -8.87 -4.77 -37.37
CA SER A 348 -7.60 -4.58 -38.11
C SER A 348 -6.27 -4.26 -37.39
N THR A 349 -5.42 -5.28 -37.38
CA THR A 349 -3.99 -5.30 -37.78
C THR A 349 -3.12 -4.08 -37.44
N SER A 350 -2.42 -4.17 -36.30
CA SER A 350 -1.05 -3.68 -36.20
C SER A 350 -0.17 -4.77 -35.58
N THR A 351 0.90 -5.12 -36.29
CA THR A 351 1.95 -6.01 -35.81
C THR A 351 2.75 -5.28 -34.74
N THR A 352 2.32 -5.42 -33.49
CA THR A 352 3.12 -5.10 -32.32
C THR A 352 3.29 -6.38 -31.51
N THR A 353 4.53 -6.59 -31.05
CA THR A 353 5.01 -7.73 -30.26
C THR A 353 3.99 -8.19 -29.21
N PRO A 354 3.79 -9.50 -28.99
CA PRO A 354 2.79 -9.98 -28.04
C PRO A 354 3.05 -9.39 -26.65
N HIS A 355 2.10 -8.62 -26.14
CA HIS A 355 2.10 -8.12 -24.76
C HIS A 355 2.23 -9.32 -23.81
N GLN A 356 3.32 -9.38 -23.04
CA GLN A 356 3.38 -10.33 -21.94
C GLN A 356 2.42 -9.87 -20.83
N PRO A 357 1.41 -10.68 -20.47
CA PRO A 357 0.47 -10.34 -19.42
C PRO A 357 1.21 -10.14 -18.09
N GLY A 358 1.06 -8.96 -17.48
CA GLY A 358 1.64 -8.62 -16.16
C GLY A 358 2.76 -7.57 -16.16
N ARG A 359 3.37 -7.24 -17.31
CA ARG A 359 4.35 -6.14 -17.39
C ARG A 359 3.61 -4.84 -17.75
N GLY A 360 3.44 -3.94 -16.79
CA GLY A 360 2.78 -2.65 -17.02
C GLY A 360 3.53 -1.77 -18.04
N LYS A 361 2.79 -0.93 -18.77
CA LYS A 361 3.34 0.03 -19.72
C LYS A 361 3.60 1.37 -19.03
N PRO A 362 4.84 1.89 -19.02
CA PRO A 362 5.12 3.23 -18.50
C PRO A 362 4.31 4.31 -19.23
N LEU A 363 3.89 5.35 -18.50
CA LEU A 363 3.14 6.49 -19.07
C LEU A 363 4.04 7.46 -19.86
N ALA A 364 5.34 7.44 -19.60
CA ALA A 364 6.37 8.08 -20.41
C ALA A 364 7.59 7.18 -20.57
N SER A 365 8.38 7.39 -21.62
CA SER A 365 9.62 6.65 -21.86
C SER A 365 10.79 7.11 -21.00
N GLN A 366 10.67 8.26 -20.33
CA GLN A 366 11.72 8.88 -19.53
C GLN A 366 11.12 9.81 -18.47
N GLY A 367 11.92 10.18 -17.47
CA GLY A 367 11.54 11.11 -16.42
C GLY A 367 10.51 10.52 -15.45
N ILE A 368 9.74 11.38 -14.79
CA ILE A 368 8.82 10.98 -13.71
C ILE A 368 7.76 9.98 -14.21
N GLY A 369 7.27 10.13 -15.44
CA GLY A 369 6.26 9.25 -16.02
C GLY A 369 6.72 7.81 -16.26
N GLU A 370 8.03 7.52 -16.20
CA GLU A 370 8.56 6.15 -16.25
C GLU A 370 8.18 5.34 -14.99
N SER A 371 8.00 6.03 -13.86
CA SER A 371 7.65 5.40 -12.58
C SER A 371 6.16 5.08 -12.44
N LEU A 372 5.30 5.51 -13.37
CA LEU A 372 3.87 5.19 -13.37
C LEU A 372 3.56 4.24 -14.51
N LEU A 373 3.11 3.04 -14.17
CA LEU A 373 2.88 1.96 -15.12
C LEU A 373 1.39 1.65 -15.20
N LEU A 374 0.82 1.68 -16.40
CA LEU A 374 -0.54 1.20 -16.65
C LEU A 374 -0.53 -0.33 -16.85
N VAL A 375 -1.30 -1.05 -16.04
CA VAL A 375 -1.43 -2.50 -16.11
C VAL A 375 -2.84 -2.85 -16.54
N GLN A 376 -2.95 -3.47 -17.72
CA GLN A 376 -4.22 -3.98 -18.23
C GLN A 376 -4.54 -5.36 -17.62
N SER A 377 -5.76 -5.58 -17.14
CA SER A 377 -6.22 -6.94 -16.83
C SER A 377 -6.25 -7.78 -18.11
N VAL A 378 -6.03 -9.09 -17.96
CA VAL A 378 -6.08 -10.06 -19.07
C VAL A 378 -7.47 -10.64 -19.16
#